data_AF-A0A0W0UI47-F1
#
_entry.id   AF-A0A0W0UI47-F1
#
_cell.length_a   1.000
_cell.length_b   1.000
_cell.length_c   1.000
_cell.angle_alpha   90.00
_cell.angle_beta   90.00
_cell.angle_gamma   90.00
#
_symmetry.space_group_name_H-M   'P 1'
#
loop_
_entity.id
_entity.type
_entity.pdbx_description
1 polymer ?
#
loop_
_entity_poly.entity_id
_entity_poly.type
_entity_poly.pdbx_seq_one_letter_code
_entity_poly.pdbx_strand_id
1 'polypeptide(L)'
;MIKIVGLLGILFPLITFSSVSVNGNFEAQKSCPAYISKNKKNNPDGLTVIPSQNYSIREINRPTNPDWLRIELSNAEQALRWVSTECGHYYFDANGKTSCEQSPGLADSYVLALSWQPGFCEAYGYEVGKPECLKLPANAYQANHLVLHGLWPNQQICGENYGFCGVEAKKHHCDYPAVSLTSDVSQALQQFMPSYAAGSCLERHEWNKHGSCQVLSSDAYFSLAIRLNQEANKTLLGQFLHEHVGEAVTKERLHAMVRESFGENATHKVYLGCKNGMLVDIFIQLPAVIAQTDSLQMLVNKAPDFTRYEGCPRNITISDFNN
;
A
#
# COMPACT_ATOMS: atom_id res chain seq x y z
N MET A 1 28.57 52.99 -16.42
CA MET A 1 28.54 51.52 -16.49
C MET A 1 27.97 50.98 -15.18
N ILE A 2 26.68 50.65 -15.16
CA ILE A 2 25.97 50.19 -13.95
C ILE A 2 26.13 48.67 -13.85
N LYS A 3 26.77 48.19 -12.78
CA LYS A 3 26.90 46.76 -12.49
C LYS A 3 25.64 46.29 -11.77
N ILE A 4 24.86 45.40 -12.39
CA ILE A 4 23.74 44.70 -11.76
C ILE A 4 24.31 43.42 -11.15
N VAL A 5 24.29 43.32 -9.82
CA VAL A 5 24.59 42.10 -9.07
C VAL A 5 23.29 41.31 -8.95
N GLY A 6 23.18 40.22 -9.70
CA GLY A 6 22.06 39.28 -9.60
C GLY A 6 22.21 38.39 -8.38
N LEU A 7 21.31 38.55 -7.41
CA LEU A 7 21.20 37.68 -6.24
C LEU A 7 20.46 36.40 -6.66
N LEU A 8 21.18 35.27 -6.74
CA LEU A 8 20.57 33.96 -6.99
C LEU A 8 19.88 33.49 -5.70
N GLY A 9 18.55 33.63 -5.64
CA GLY A 9 17.74 33.07 -4.57
C GLY A 9 17.56 31.56 -4.77
N ILE A 10 18.16 30.76 -3.89
CA ILE A 10 17.93 29.32 -3.82
C ILE A 10 16.53 29.10 -3.24
N LEU A 11 15.56 28.78 -4.10
CA LEU A 11 14.23 28.32 -3.70
C LEU A 11 14.33 26.88 -3.18
N PHE A 12 14.35 26.70 -1.86
CA PHE A 12 14.09 25.41 -1.25
C PHE A 12 12.62 25.01 -1.48
N PRO A 13 12.32 23.87 -2.10
CA PRO A 13 10.95 23.39 -2.21
C PRO A 13 10.45 23.05 -0.80
N LEU A 14 9.38 23.73 -0.38
CA LEU A 14 8.63 23.37 0.83
C LEU A 14 7.97 22.01 0.58
N ILE A 15 8.60 20.95 1.07
CA ILE A 15 8.00 19.62 1.11
C ILE A 15 6.78 19.72 2.02
N THR A 16 5.59 19.72 1.41
CA THR A 16 4.33 19.64 2.14
C THR A 16 4.14 18.19 2.56
N PHE A 17 4.46 17.88 3.81
CA PHE A 17 4.14 16.58 4.37
C PHE A 17 2.61 16.48 4.56
N SER A 18 2.02 15.40 4.07
CA SER A 18 0.66 14.99 4.44
C SER A 18 0.62 14.73 5.94
N SER A 19 -0.55 14.87 6.57
CA SER A 19 -0.69 14.53 7.98
C SER A 19 -0.47 13.03 8.22
N VAL A 20 0.06 12.70 9.40
CA VAL A 20 0.37 11.34 9.86
C VAL A 20 -0.60 10.98 10.96
N SER A 21 -1.28 9.83 10.85
CA SER A 21 -2.21 9.36 11.89
C SER A 21 -1.46 8.89 13.13
N VAL A 22 -1.96 9.27 14.30
CA VAL A 22 -1.41 8.86 15.60
C VAL A 22 -2.52 8.64 16.61
N ASN A 23 -2.22 7.95 17.70
CA ASN A 23 -3.00 8.02 18.93
C ASN A 23 -2.21 8.81 19.96
N GLY A 24 -2.87 9.80 20.57
CA GLY A 24 -2.23 10.59 21.60
C GLY A 24 -3.21 11.40 22.41
N ASN A 25 -2.68 12.09 23.40
CA ASN A 25 -3.40 13.00 24.25
C ASN A 25 -2.76 14.38 24.18
N PHE A 26 -3.60 15.40 24.06
CA PHE A 26 -3.23 16.80 24.14
C PHE A 26 -3.93 17.42 25.35
N GLU A 27 -3.15 17.87 26.31
CA GLU A 27 -3.63 18.65 27.46
C GLU A 27 -3.38 20.14 27.19
N ALA A 28 -4.45 20.89 26.95
CA ALA A 28 -4.34 22.32 26.68
C ALA A 28 -3.86 23.08 27.93
N GLN A 29 -2.78 23.84 27.82
CA GLN A 29 -2.25 24.68 28.91
C GLN A 29 -2.76 26.14 28.80
N LYS A 30 -3.23 26.53 27.62
CA LYS A 30 -3.83 27.85 27.36
C LYS A 30 -4.92 27.75 26.31
N SER A 31 -5.81 28.74 26.29
CA SER A 31 -6.86 28.82 25.28
C SER A 31 -6.26 29.13 23.92
N CYS A 32 -6.56 28.30 22.92
CA CYS A 32 -6.06 28.45 21.57
C CYS A 32 -7.14 28.15 20.53
N PRO A 33 -7.13 28.85 19.38
CA PRO A 33 -8.04 28.54 18.28
C PRO A 33 -7.84 27.12 17.74
N ALA A 34 -8.95 26.45 17.44
CA ALA A 34 -8.99 25.13 16.84
C ALA A 34 -9.49 25.26 15.39
N TYR A 35 -8.61 25.07 14.41
CA TYR A 35 -8.88 25.41 13.01
C TYR A 35 -9.37 24.21 12.19
N ILE A 36 -10.25 24.45 11.22
CA ILE A 36 -10.54 23.50 10.12
C ILE A 36 -9.28 23.29 9.27
N SER A 37 -8.59 24.40 8.97
CA SER A 37 -7.38 24.40 8.15
C SER A 37 -6.30 25.22 8.83
N LYS A 38 -5.22 24.57 9.27
CA LYS A 38 -4.04 25.23 9.86
C LYS A 38 -3.37 26.22 8.90
N ASN A 39 -3.31 25.91 7.60
CA ASN A 39 -2.64 26.74 6.61
C ASN A 39 -3.44 28.01 6.29
N LYS A 40 -4.77 27.91 6.21
CA LYS A 40 -5.66 29.05 5.94
C LYS A 40 -6.12 29.76 7.23
N LYS A 41 -5.76 29.24 8.40
CA LYS A 41 -6.27 29.65 9.72
C LYS A 41 -7.80 29.79 9.74
N ASN A 42 -8.49 28.86 9.09
CA ASN A 42 -9.95 28.87 8.97
C ASN A 42 -10.60 28.30 10.23
N ASN A 43 -11.38 29.11 10.96
CA ASN A 43 -12.13 28.72 12.16
C ASN A 43 -13.47 29.51 12.22
N PRO A 44 -14.45 29.15 11.38
CA PRO A 44 -15.70 29.91 11.25
C PRO A 44 -16.57 29.83 12.51
N ASP A 45 -16.47 28.73 13.26
CA ASP A 45 -17.28 28.47 14.46
C ASP A 45 -16.63 29.07 15.73
N GLY A 46 -15.46 29.72 15.59
CA GLY A 46 -14.75 30.35 16.71
C GLY A 46 -14.30 29.38 17.80
N LEU A 47 -14.15 28.08 17.49
CA LEU A 47 -13.84 27.06 18.47
C LEU A 47 -12.43 27.23 19.04
N THR A 48 -12.30 27.00 20.34
CA THR A 48 -11.03 27.04 21.06
C THR A 48 -10.87 25.82 21.95
N VAL A 49 -9.63 25.36 22.13
CA VAL A 49 -9.31 24.43 23.21
C VAL A 49 -9.35 25.16 24.55
N ILE A 50 -9.88 24.49 25.57
CA ILE A 50 -10.05 25.01 26.93
C ILE A 50 -8.87 24.57 27.80
N PRO A 51 -8.23 25.48 28.57
CA PRO A 51 -7.16 25.12 29.50
C PRO A 51 -7.54 23.98 30.46
N SER A 52 -6.58 23.12 30.77
CA SER A 52 -6.70 21.93 31.61
C SER A 52 -7.65 20.83 31.07
N GLN A 53 -8.14 20.96 29.84
CA GLN A 53 -8.92 19.92 29.17
C GLN A 53 -8.02 19.02 28.32
N ASN A 54 -8.35 17.74 28.29
CA ASN A 54 -7.70 16.73 27.47
C ASN A 54 -8.46 16.49 26.17
N TYR A 55 -7.72 16.30 25.08
CA TYR A 55 -8.24 16.01 23.75
C TYR A 55 -7.48 14.85 23.12
N SER A 56 -8.19 13.96 22.43
CA SER A 56 -7.56 12.89 21.65
C SER A 56 -6.90 13.46 20.41
N ILE A 57 -5.61 13.18 20.22
CA ILE A 57 -4.86 13.46 19.00
C ILE A 57 -5.13 12.33 18.01
N ARG A 58 -5.51 12.68 16.77
CA ARG A 58 -5.75 11.75 15.67
C ARG A 58 -4.71 11.86 14.57
N GLU A 59 -4.15 13.05 14.35
CA GLU A 59 -3.10 13.26 13.35
C GLU A 59 -2.05 14.29 13.81
N ILE A 60 -0.85 14.20 13.27
CA ILE A 60 0.22 15.20 13.38
C ILE A 60 0.66 15.67 11.99
N ASN A 61 1.18 16.89 11.87
CA ASN A 61 1.59 17.43 10.57
C ASN A 61 2.97 16.92 10.09
N ARG A 62 3.77 16.33 10.98
CA ARG A 62 5.08 15.74 10.69
C ARG A 62 5.49 14.78 11.81
N PRO A 63 6.25 13.71 11.53
CA PRO A 63 6.56 12.67 12.51
C PRO A 63 7.54 13.11 13.60
N THR A 64 8.47 14.02 13.30
CA THR A 64 9.43 14.56 14.26
C THR A 64 9.08 16.01 14.58
N ASN A 65 8.95 16.35 15.87
CA ASN A 65 8.65 17.69 16.38
C ASN A 65 7.50 18.40 15.63
N PRO A 66 6.25 17.92 15.74
CA PRO A 66 5.12 18.57 15.09
C PRO A 66 4.86 19.97 15.65
N ASP A 67 4.38 20.86 14.79
CA ASP A 67 3.88 22.20 15.17
C ASP A 67 2.35 22.22 15.26
N TRP A 68 1.70 21.20 14.69
CA TRP A 68 0.25 21.10 14.63
C TRP A 68 -0.23 19.70 14.94
N LEU A 69 -1.24 19.62 15.80
CA LEU A 69 -1.98 18.41 16.17
C LEU A 69 -3.39 18.52 15.62
N ARG A 70 -3.91 17.44 15.05
CA ARG A 70 -5.33 17.32 14.72
C ARG A 70 -6.02 16.58 15.85
N ILE A 71 -6.82 17.30 16.61
CA ILE A 71 -7.52 16.81 17.79
C ILE A 71 -9.01 16.59 17.50
N GLU A 72 -9.63 15.71 18.28
CA GLU A 72 -11.07 15.47 18.24
C GLU A 72 -11.79 16.27 19.33
N LEU A 73 -12.77 17.08 18.92
CA LEU A 73 -13.67 17.84 19.78
C LEU A 73 -15.01 17.11 19.87
N SER A 74 -15.45 16.75 21.08
CA SER A 74 -16.66 15.95 21.31
C SER A 74 -17.97 16.65 20.93
N ASN A 75 -17.96 17.98 20.78
CA ASN A 75 -19.17 18.81 20.64
C ASN A 75 -19.16 19.73 19.39
N ALA A 76 -18.56 19.29 18.27
CA ALA A 76 -18.51 20.08 17.03
C ALA A 76 -19.05 19.29 15.83
N GLU A 77 -19.79 19.94 14.92
CA GLU A 77 -20.26 19.33 13.65
C GLU A 77 -19.09 18.76 12.81
N GLN A 78 -17.92 19.37 12.96
CA GLN A 78 -16.67 18.87 12.42
C GLN A 78 -15.73 18.60 13.59
N ALA A 79 -15.77 17.36 14.09
CA ALA A 79 -15.06 16.97 15.30
C ALA A 79 -13.54 17.17 15.20
N LEU A 80 -12.93 17.06 14.01
CA LEU A 80 -11.47 17.18 13.87
C LEU A 80 -11.02 18.63 13.61
N ARG A 81 -10.15 19.15 14.49
CA ARG A 81 -9.58 20.50 14.41
C ARG A 81 -8.06 20.50 14.59
N TRP A 82 -7.38 21.40 13.89
CA TRP A 82 -5.95 21.65 14.04
C TRP A 82 -5.68 22.65 15.16
N VAL A 83 -4.85 22.26 16.12
CA VAL A 83 -4.35 23.12 17.21
C VAL A 83 -2.82 23.16 17.16
N SER A 84 -2.23 24.29 17.53
CA SER A 84 -0.78 24.42 17.62
C SER A 84 -0.25 23.63 18.82
N THR A 85 0.90 22.97 18.66
CA THR A 85 1.57 22.27 19.75
C THR A 85 2.05 23.19 20.87
N GLU A 86 2.22 24.49 20.61
CA GLU A 86 2.58 25.48 21.64
C GLU A 86 1.45 25.75 22.65
N CYS A 87 0.24 25.24 22.38
CA CYS A 87 -0.96 25.47 23.19
C CYS A 87 -1.07 24.55 24.40
N GLY A 88 -0.20 23.55 24.51
CA GLY A 88 -0.26 22.64 25.63
C GLY A 88 0.77 21.54 25.59
N HIS A 89 0.68 20.65 26.57
CA HIS A 89 1.51 19.46 26.60
C HIS A 89 0.84 18.39 25.76
N TYR A 90 1.64 17.68 24.99
CA TYR A 90 1.17 16.57 24.20
C TYR A 90 2.07 15.39 24.40
N TYR A 91 1.44 14.24 24.37
CA TYR A 91 2.12 12.98 24.19
C TYR A 91 1.34 12.21 23.13
N PHE A 92 2.02 11.82 22.07
CA PHE A 92 1.49 10.90 21.10
C PHE A 92 2.50 9.79 20.97
N ASP A 93 2.00 8.58 20.79
CA ASP A 93 2.87 7.51 20.36
C ASP A 93 2.94 7.57 18.83
N ALA A 94 4.11 7.95 18.31
CA ALA A 94 4.41 7.74 16.90
C ALA A 94 4.63 6.23 16.62
N ASN A 95 4.71 5.40 17.66
CA ASN A 95 4.88 3.96 17.58
C ASN A 95 3.65 3.22 18.14
N GLY A 96 2.80 2.81 17.20
CA GLY A 96 2.20 1.48 17.24
C GLY A 96 1.01 1.29 18.17
N LYS A 97 -0.14 0.97 17.57
CA LYS A 97 -1.16 0.19 18.25
C LYS A 97 -0.49 -0.98 18.99
N THR A 98 -0.86 -1.22 20.24
CA THR A 98 -0.33 -2.33 21.07
C THR A 98 -1.00 -3.67 20.77
N SER A 99 -2.03 -3.66 19.92
CA SER A 99 -2.73 -4.85 19.45
C SER A 99 -3.15 -4.67 17.99
N CYS A 100 -3.22 -5.79 17.27
CA CYS A 100 -3.71 -5.81 15.89
C CYS A 100 -5.24 -5.72 15.90
N GLU A 101 -5.76 -4.51 15.82
CA GLU A 101 -7.19 -4.29 15.72
C GLU A 101 -7.66 -4.59 14.29
N GLN A 102 -8.57 -5.56 14.16
CA GLN A 102 -9.17 -6.01 12.89
C GLN A 102 -10.38 -5.14 12.50
N SER A 103 -10.19 -3.82 12.55
CA SER A 103 -11.19 -2.83 12.14
C SER A 103 -10.78 -2.18 10.82
N PRO A 104 -11.69 -1.81 9.91
CA PRO A 104 -11.34 -1.18 8.65
C PRO A 104 -10.67 0.20 8.81
N GLY A 105 -9.84 0.60 7.84
CA GLY A 105 -9.27 1.96 7.76
C GLY A 105 -8.06 2.19 8.69
N LEU A 106 -7.49 1.11 9.20
CA LEU A 106 -6.49 1.11 10.27
C LEU A 106 -5.08 0.73 9.78
N ALA A 107 -4.91 0.52 8.47
CA ALA A 107 -3.62 0.20 7.86
C ALA A 107 -2.60 1.34 7.98
N ASP A 108 -1.34 0.99 8.25
CA ASP A 108 -0.19 1.90 8.24
C ASP A 108 0.71 1.70 7.01
N SER A 109 0.43 0.68 6.22
CA SER A 109 1.13 0.32 4.99
C SER A 109 0.25 -0.56 4.12
N TYR A 110 0.66 -0.75 2.87
CA TYR A 110 0.02 -1.70 1.97
C TYR A 110 1.09 -2.56 1.30
N VAL A 111 0.74 -3.79 0.93
CA VAL A 111 1.57 -4.64 0.07
C VAL A 111 0.81 -4.87 -1.22
N LEU A 112 1.40 -4.52 -2.36
CA LEU A 112 0.94 -5.02 -3.65
C LEU A 112 1.62 -6.38 -3.89
N ALA A 113 0.82 -7.44 -3.87
CA ALA A 113 1.28 -8.81 -4.14
C ALA A 113 1.00 -9.16 -5.60
N LEU A 114 2.06 -9.45 -6.34
CA LEU A 114 1.99 -9.81 -7.76
C LEU A 114 2.59 -11.19 -7.97
N SER A 115 1.89 -12.08 -8.67
CA SER A 115 2.40 -13.42 -8.97
C SER A 115 3.01 -13.48 -10.37
N TRP A 116 4.09 -14.22 -10.50
CA TRP A 116 4.54 -14.79 -11.77
C TRP A 116 3.80 -16.11 -11.99
N GLN A 117 2.73 -16.06 -12.80
CA GLN A 117 1.78 -17.18 -12.91
C GLN A 117 2.43 -18.52 -13.31
N PRO A 118 3.40 -18.58 -14.25
CA PRO A 118 4.09 -19.83 -14.55
C PRO A 118 4.76 -20.46 -13.33
N GLY A 119 5.51 -19.66 -12.58
CA GLY A 119 6.21 -20.12 -11.38
C GLY A 119 5.23 -20.56 -10.30
N PHE A 120 4.11 -19.84 -10.10
CA PHE A 120 3.04 -20.27 -9.21
C PHE A 120 2.43 -21.62 -9.63
N CYS A 121 2.15 -21.80 -10.92
CA CYS A 121 1.55 -23.03 -11.42
C CYS A 121 2.47 -24.24 -11.25
N GLU A 122 3.75 -24.11 -11.56
CA GLU A 122 4.75 -25.16 -11.35
C GLU A 122 5.01 -25.44 -9.86
N ALA A 123 5.06 -24.40 -9.03
CA ALA A 123 5.39 -24.53 -7.61
C ALA A 123 4.24 -25.06 -6.75
N TYR A 124 2.99 -24.75 -7.11
CA TYR A 124 1.81 -25.02 -6.27
C TYR A 124 0.58 -25.42 -7.07
N GLY A 125 0.35 -24.81 -8.24
CA GLY A 125 -0.92 -24.90 -8.94
C GLY A 125 -1.22 -26.28 -9.55
N TYR A 126 -0.25 -26.90 -10.21
CA TYR A 126 -0.45 -28.19 -10.88
C TYR A 126 -0.70 -29.33 -9.91
N GLU A 127 0.05 -29.37 -8.80
CA GLU A 127 -0.09 -30.43 -7.78
C GLU A 127 -1.52 -30.53 -7.24
N VAL A 128 -2.16 -29.37 -7.00
CA VAL A 128 -3.53 -29.30 -6.46
C VAL A 128 -4.60 -29.08 -7.55
N GLY A 129 -4.23 -29.16 -8.83
CA GLY A 129 -5.15 -29.07 -9.96
C GLY A 129 -5.89 -27.74 -10.09
N LYS A 130 -5.19 -26.61 -9.86
CA LYS A 130 -5.78 -25.27 -10.00
C LYS A 130 -6.32 -25.02 -11.42
N PRO A 131 -7.62 -24.70 -11.60
CA PRO A 131 -8.21 -24.44 -12.92
C PRO A 131 -7.46 -23.38 -13.74
N GLU A 132 -6.99 -22.33 -13.08
CA GLU A 132 -6.20 -21.24 -13.69
C GLU A 132 -4.82 -21.68 -14.18
N CYS A 133 -4.30 -22.83 -13.75
CA CYS A 133 -3.05 -23.38 -14.24
C CYS A 133 -3.28 -24.40 -15.35
N LEU A 134 -4.33 -25.23 -15.22
CA LEU A 134 -4.64 -26.26 -16.20
C LEU A 134 -5.21 -25.72 -17.52
N LYS A 135 -5.79 -24.51 -17.49
CA LYS A 135 -6.52 -23.93 -18.63
C LYS A 135 -5.81 -22.73 -19.26
N LEU A 136 -4.71 -22.25 -18.67
CA LEU A 136 -4.06 -21.04 -19.15
C LEU A 136 -3.20 -21.35 -20.39
N PRO A 137 -3.45 -20.72 -21.55
CA PRO A 137 -2.60 -20.90 -22.71
C PRO A 137 -1.19 -20.35 -22.47
N ALA A 138 -0.17 -21.02 -22.98
CA ALA A 138 1.23 -20.59 -22.85
C ALA A 138 1.54 -19.23 -23.50
N ASN A 139 0.69 -18.78 -24.44
CA ASN A 139 0.80 -17.46 -25.09
C ASN A 139 -0.15 -16.40 -24.50
N ALA A 140 -0.83 -16.70 -23.39
CA ALA A 140 -1.71 -15.75 -22.74
C ALA A 140 -0.91 -14.61 -22.09
N TYR A 141 -1.54 -13.46 -21.87
CA TYR A 141 -0.90 -12.31 -21.20
C TYR A 141 -0.29 -12.71 -19.85
N GLN A 142 -0.97 -13.59 -19.11
CA GLN A 142 -0.60 -14.01 -17.77
C GLN A 142 0.57 -15.02 -17.78
N ALA A 143 0.92 -15.57 -18.94
CA ALA A 143 2.08 -16.44 -19.10
C ALA A 143 3.41 -15.68 -19.10
N ASN A 144 3.39 -14.37 -19.38
CA ASN A 144 4.58 -13.57 -19.58
C ASN A 144 4.51 -12.16 -18.94
N HIS A 145 3.58 -11.96 -18.01
CA HIS A 145 3.45 -10.73 -17.22
C HIS A 145 3.12 -11.07 -15.77
N LEU A 146 3.44 -10.13 -14.87
CA LEU A 146 3.00 -10.22 -13.48
C LEU A 146 1.48 -10.04 -13.41
N VAL A 147 0.81 -10.93 -12.67
CA VAL A 147 -0.63 -10.88 -12.41
C VAL A 147 -0.91 -10.52 -10.95
N LEU A 148 -2.11 -10.03 -10.66
CA LEU A 148 -2.57 -9.73 -9.31
C LEU A 148 -2.76 -11.01 -8.49
N HIS A 149 -2.02 -11.08 -7.39
CA HIS A 149 -2.40 -11.85 -6.24
C HIS A 149 -3.37 -11.02 -5.39
N GLY A 150 -2.96 -9.80 -5.00
CA GLY A 150 -3.80 -8.93 -4.19
C GLY A 150 -3.18 -7.59 -3.80
N LEU A 151 -3.97 -6.75 -3.13
CA LEU A 151 -3.54 -5.48 -2.55
C LEU A 151 -3.87 -5.48 -1.05
N TRP A 152 -2.88 -5.56 -0.19
CA TRP A 152 -3.07 -5.92 1.21
C TRP A 152 -2.85 -4.72 2.11
N PRO A 153 -3.91 -4.11 2.68
CA PRO A 153 -3.73 -3.21 3.81
C PRO A 153 -3.02 -3.97 4.92
N ASN A 154 -2.06 -3.32 5.56
CA ASN A 154 -1.15 -3.94 6.49
C ASN A 154 -0.98 -3.07 7.75
N GLN A 155 -0.65 -3.70 8.87
CA GLN A 155 -0.23 -3.03 10.09
C GLN A 155 1.13 -3.56 10.52
N GLN A 156 2.06 -2.67 10.86
CA GLN A 156 3.40 -3.05 11.29
C GLN A 156 3.39 -4.06 12.45
N ILE A 157 2.43 -3.93 13.38
CA ILE A 157 2.36 -4.80 14.57
C ILE A 157 2.02 -6.27 14.25
N CYS A 158 1.27 -6.54 13.19
CA CYS A 158 0.80 -7.91 12.90
C CYS A 158 1.04 -8.38 11.47
N GLY A 159 1.59 -7.53 10.61
CA GLY A 159 1.81 -7.87 9.23
C GLY A 159 0.51 -8.30 8.53
N GLU A 160 0.64 -9.22 7.59
CA GLU A 160 -0.44 -9.76 6.77
C GLU A 160 -1.55 -10.47 7.56
N ASN A 161 -1.39 -10.60 8.90
CA ASN A 161 -2.47 -11.04 9.78
C ASN A 161 -3.51 -9.94 10.04
N TYR A 162 -3.24 -8.69 9.66
CA TYR A 162 -4.28 -7.67 9.56
C TYR A 162 -5.21 -8.03 8.40
N GLY A 163 -6.40 -8.50 8.73
CA GLY A 163 -7.32 -9.06 7.77
C GLY A 163 -8.68 -9.43 8.37
N PHE A 164 -9.65 -9.71 7.48
CA PHE A 164 -11.01 -10.07 7.82
C PHE A 164 -11.71 -9.01 8.70
N CYS A 165 -11.52 -7.74 8.39
CA CYS A 165 -12.05 -6.65 9.20
C CYS A 165 -13.58 -6.57 9.10
N GLY A 166 -14.27 -6.93 10.19
CA GLY A 166 -15.73 -7.03 10.21
C GLY A 166 -16.29 -8.19 9.38
N VAL A 167 -15.47 -9.18 9.03
CA VAL A 167 -15.84 -10.33 8.19
C VAL A 167 -15.43 -11.64 8.87
N GLU A 168 -16.24 -12.68 8.76
CA GLU A 168 -15.89 -14.01 9.25
C GLU A 168 -15.03 -14.75 8.22
N ALA A 169 -13.90 -15.31 8.66
CA ALA A 169 -13.05 -16.13 7.81
C ALA A 169 -13.75 -17.43 7.37
N LYS A 170 -13.75 -17.69 6.06
CA LYS A 170 -14.25 -18.93 5.44
C LYS A 170 -13.11 -19.83 4.99
N LYS A 171 -13.41 -21.12 4.93
CA LYS A 171 -12.45 -22.17 4.57
C LYS A 171 -12.12 -22.16 3.07
N HIS A 172 -13.13 -21.97 2.20
CA HIS A 172 -12.94 -21.94 0.75
C HIS A 172 -13.24 -20.55 0.19
N HIS A 173 -12.50 -20.16 -0.84
CA HIS A 173 -12.63 -18.82 -1.44
C HIS A 173 -14.04 -18.57 -2.00
N CYS A 174 -14.64 -19.59 -2.62
CA CYS A 174 -15.99 -19.48 -3.19
C CYS A 174 -17.13 -19.50 -2.16
N ASP A 175 -16.83 -19.76 -0.87
CA ASP A 175 -17.83 -19.71 0.21
C ASP A 175 -18.24 -18.26 0.53
N TYR A 176 -17.39 -17.29 0.18
CA TYR A 176 -17.73 -15.88 0.28
C TYR A 176 -18.73 -15.45 -0.81
N PRO A 177 -19.57 -14.43 -0.56
CA PRO A 177 -20.42 -13.84 -1.59
C PRO A 177 -19.60 -13.32 -2.77
N ALA A 178 -20.21 -13.32 -3.96
CA ALA A 178 -19.61 -12.68 -5.13
C ALA A 178 -19.32 -11.20 -4.85
N VAL A 179 -18.15 -10.73 -5.25
CA VAL A 179 -17.76 -9.33 -5.08
C VAL A 179 -18.57 -8.47 -6.06
N SER A 180 -19.16 -7.39 -5.56
CA SER A 180 -19.88 -6.42 -6.40
C SER A 180 -18.88 -5.59 -7.21
N LEU A 181 -18.75 -5.91 -8.49
CA LEU A 181 -17.89 -5.20 -9.46
C LEU A 181 -18.73 -4.73 -10.64
N THR A 182 -18.38 -3.58 -11.20
CA THR A 182 -18.86 -3.15 -12.51
C THR A 182 -18.36 -4.10 -13.61
N SER A 183 -19.02 -4.09 -14.76
CA SER A 183 -18.63 -4.93 -15.90
C SER A 183 -17.19 -4.66 -16.33
N ASP A 184 -16.78 -3.39 -16.36
CA ASP A 184 -15.44 -3.00 -16.82
C ASP A 184 -14.35 -3.49 -15.85
N VAL A 185 -14.55 -3.32 -14.54
CA VAL A 185 -13.61 -3.81 -13.53
C VAL A 185 -13.58 -5.33 -13.49
N SER A 186 -14.73 -5.99 -13.61
CA SER A 186 -14.79 -7.45 -13.70
C SER A 186 -14.02 -7.98 -14.91
N GLN A 187 -14.23 -7.40 -16.09
CA GLN A 187 -13.54 -7.81 -17.31
C GLN A 187 -12.02 -7.59 -17.21
N ALA A 188 -11.59 -6.43 -16.72
CA ALA A 188 -10.19 -6.15 -16.50
C ALA A 188 -9.57 -7.10 -15.46
N LEU A 189 -10.26 -7.36 -14.35
CA LEU A 189 -9.77 -8.25 -13.30
C LEU A 189 -9.59 -9.69 -13.80
N GLN A 190 -10.43 -10.19 -14.72
CA GLN A 190 -10.24 -11.53 -15.32
C GLN A 190 -8.90 -11.64 -16.07
N GLN A 191 -8.46 -10.56 -16.73
CA GLN A 191 -7.15 -10.55 -17.37
C GLN A 191 -6.02 -10.55 -16.34
N PHE A 192 -6.13 -9.72 -15.30
CA PHE A 192 -5.05 -9.54 -14.33
C PHE A 192 -5.08 -10.50 -13.15
N MET A 193 -6.12 -11.33 -12.97
CA MET A 193 -6.23 -12.32 -11.91
C MET A 193 -6.78 -13.64 -12.50
N PRO A 194 -5.91 -14.53 -13.01
CA PRO A 194 -6.31 -15.79 -13.66
C PRO A 194 -7.28 -16.65 -12.88
N SER A 195 -7.12 -16.69 -11.56
CA SER A 195 -7.99 -17.43 -10.64
C SER A 195 -9.43 -16.90 -10.63
N TYR A 196 -9.64 -15.60 -10.84
CA TYR A 196 -10.98 -15.04 -11.02
C TYR A 196 -11.59 -15.50 -12.34
N ALA A 197 -10.84 -15.40 -13.44
CA ALA A 197 -11.29 -15.85 -14.76
C ALA A 197 -11.60 -17.36 -14.80
N ALA A 198 -10.83 -18.18 -14.08
CA ALA A 198 -10.99 -19.62 -14.05
C ALA A 198 -12.05 -20.11 -13.05
N GLY A 199 -12.61 -19.22 -12.22
CA GLY A 199 -13.66 -19.55 -11.24
C GLY A 199 -13.14 -20.09 -9.91
N SER A 200 -11.87 -19.85 -9.57
CA SER A 200 -11.25 -20.22 -8.29
C SER A 200 -11.55 -19.23 -7.15
N CYS A 201 -12.31 -18.16 -7.45
CA CYS A 201 -12.84 -17.18 -6.50
C CYS A 201 -11.81 -16.41 -5.66
N LEU A 202 -10.55 -16.29 -6.12
CA LEU A 202 -9.51 -15.58 -5.36
C LEU A 202 -9.91 -14.14 -5.04
N GLU A 203 -10.59 -13.45 -5.96
CA GLU A 203 -11.09 -12.09 -5.75
C GLU A 203 -11.99 -12.00 -4.51
N ARG A 204 -12.75 -13.06 -4.20
CA ARG A 204 -13.60 -13.07 -3.01
C ARG A 204 -12.75 -13.19 -1.75
N HIS A 205 -11.73 -14.04 -1.75
CA HIS A 205 -10.80 -14.15 -0.63
C HIS A 205 -10.06 -12.83 -0.40
N GLU A 206 -9.48 -12.26 -1.46
CA GLU A 206 -8.72 -11.01 -1.40
C GLU A 206 -9.59 -9.85 -0.93
N TRP A 207 -10.83 -9.75 -1.41
CA TRP A 207 -11.77 -8.75 -0.90
C TRP A 207 -12.08 -8.96 0.58
N ASN A 208 -12.49 -10.16 0.99
CA ASN A 208 -12.98 -10.39 2.34
C ASN A 208 -11.86 -10.37 3.39
N LYS A 209 -10.65 -10.83 3.04
CA LYS A 209 -9.49 -10.80 3.91
C LYS A 209 -8.84 -9.42 3.93
N HIS A 210 -8.58 -8.82 2.77
CA HIS A 210 -7.76 -7.63 2.66
C HIS A 210 -8.59 -6.39 2.31
N GLY A 211 -9.43 -6.46 1.28
CA GLY A 211 -10.29 -5.35 0.87
C GLY A 211 -11.26 -4.85 1.96
N SER A 212 -11.73 -5.71 2.86
CA SER A 212 -12.61 -5.34 3.98
C SER A 212 -11.92 -4.47 5.03
N CYS A 213 -10.58 -4.46 5.07
CA CYS A 213 -9.78 -3.70 6.02
C CYS A 213 -9.48 -2.25 5.60
N GLN A 214 -10.08 -1.79 4.51
CA GLN A 214 -9.93 -0.43 3.98
C GLN A 214 -11.29 0.19 3.64
N VAL A 215 -11.33 1.45 3.17
CA VAL A 215 -12.56 2.27 3.08
C VAL A 215 -13.13 2.44 1.66
N LEU A 216 -12.42 2.04 0.62
CA LEU A 216 -12.88 2.01 -0.76
C LEU A 216 -13.95 0.93 -0.95
N SER A 217 -14.84 1.16 -1.91
CA SER A 217 -15.69 0.09 -2.45
C SER A 217 -14.84 -1.01 -3.09
N SER A 218 -15.40 -2.21 -3.22
CA SER A 218 -14.76 -3.32 -3.94
C SER A 218 -14.34 -2.96 -5.35
N ASP A 219 -15.20 -2.25 -6.07
CA ASP A 219 -14.92 -1.78 -7.43
C ASP A 219 -13.70 -0.84 -7.48
N ALA A 220 -13.62 0.13 -6.56
CA ALA A 220 -12.50 1.06 -6.47
C ALA A 220 -11.21 0.38 -5.96
N TYR A 221 -11.32 -0.59 -5.05
CA TYR A 221 -10.21 -1.39 -4.54
C TYR A 221 -9.56 -2.21 -5.66
N PHE A 222 -10.35 -2.96 -6.43
CA PHE A 222 -9.81 -3.74 -7.55
C PHE A 222 -9.35 -2.86 -8.71
N SER A 223 -10.01 -1.73 -8.97
CA SER A 223 -9.53 -0.73 -9.95
C SER A 223 -8.13 -0.22 -9.59
N LEU A 224 -7.90 0.11 -8.32
CA LEU A 224 -6.59 0.54 -7.83
C LEU A 224 -5.55 -0.58 -7.98
N ALA A 225 -5.88 -1.80 -7.55
CA ALA A 225 -4.97 -2.94 -7.69
C ALA A 225 -4.57 -3.17 -9.16
N ILE A 226 -5.54 -3.15 -10.09
CA ILE A 226 -5.30 -3.30 -11.53
C ILE A 226 -4.38 -2.20 -12.05
N ARG A 227 -4.64 -0.93 -11.72
CA ARG A 227 -3.76 0.17 -12.13
C ARG A 227 -2.32 -0.06 -11.66
N LEU A 228 -2.14 -0.41 -10.38
CA LEU A 228 -0.81 -0.60 -9.81
C LEU A 228 -0.08 -1.80 -10.43
N ASN A 229 -0.78 -2.90 -10.74
CA ASN A 229 -0.21 -4.02 -11.48
C ASN A 229 0.19 -3.64 -12.90
N GLN A 230 -0.64 -2.87 -13.62
CA GLN A 230 -0.30 -2.37 -14.95
C GLN A 230 0.93 -1.47 -14.92
N GLU A 231 1.07 -0.61 -13.91
CA GLU A 231 2.26 0.20 -13.72
C GLU A 231 3.49 -0.64 -13.39
N ALA A 232 3.36 -1.67 -12.55
CA ALA A 232 4.45 -2.61 -12.26
C ALA A 232 4.96 -3.30 -13.54
N ASN A 233 4.06 -3.80 -14.38
CA ASN A 233 4.43 -4.43 -15.65
C ASN A 233 5.09 -3.46 -16.66
N LYS A 234 4.84 -2.14 -16.53
CA LYS A 234 5.47 -1.11 -17.38
C LYS A 234 6.87 -0.68 -16.89
N THR A 235 7.27 -1.10 -15.69
CA THR A 235 8.62 -0.80 -15.18
C THR A 235 9.70 -1.62 -15.88
N LEU A 236 10.97 -1.25 -15.69
CA LEU A 236 12.11 -2.02 -16.19
C LEU A 236 12.15 -3.44 -15.59
N LEU A 237 11.72 -3.61 -14.35
CA LEU A 237 11.55 -4.93 -13.74
C LEU A 237 10.49 -5.76 -14.47
N GLY A 238 9.31 -5.18 -14.72
CA GLY A 238 8.24 -5.88 -15.45
C GLY A 238 8.65 -6.27 -16.86
N GLN A 239 9.28 -5.35 -17.60
CA GLN A 239 9.80 -5.59 -18.94
C GLN A 239 10.90 -6.66 -18.94
N PHE A 240 11.83 -6.61 -17.99
CA PHE A 240 12.89 -7.60 -17.84
C PHE A 240 12.31 -9.01 -17.62
N LEU A 241 11.31 -9.15 -16.75
CA LEU A 241 10.66 -10.46 -16.55
C LEU A 241 9.99 -10.96 -17.83
N HIS A 242 9.32 -10.09 -18.57
CA HIS A 242 8.68 -10.42 -19.84
C HIS A 242 9.69 -10.88 -20.92
N GLU A 243 10.84 -10.20 -21.00
CA GLU A 243 11.89 -10.48 -21.99
C GLU A 243 12.69 -11.75 -21.68
N HIS A 244 12.74 -12.15 -20.41
CA HIS A 244 13.54 -13.29 -19.91
C HIS A 244 12.68 -14.49 -19.51
N VAL A 245 11.46 -14.62 -20.04
CA VAL A 245 10.61 -15.81 -19.86
C VAL A 245 11.37 -17.08 -20.29
N GLY A 246 11.40 -18.09 -19.42
CA GLY A 246 12.10 -19.36 -19.60
C GLY A 246 13.58 -19.33 -19.19
N GLU A 247 14.13 -18.17 -18.80
CA GLU A 247 15.56 -18.05 -18.48
C GLU A 247 15.85 -18.13 -16.98
N ALA A 248 17.08 -18.52 -16.65
CA ALA A 248 17.65 -18.38 -15.32
C ALA A 248 18.46 -17.08 -15.23
N VAL A 249 18.02 -16.15 -14.38
CA VAL A 249 18.65 -14.85 -14.15
C VAL A 249 19.27 -14.79 -12.76
N THR A 250 20.20 -13.85 -12.53
CA THR A 250 20.75 -13.68 -11.18
C THR A 250 19.87 -12.78 -10.33
N LYS A 251 19.84 -13.05 -9.03
CA LYS A 251 19.14 -12.22 -8.05
C LYS A 251 19.66 -10.78 -8.04
N GLU A 252 20.97 -10.61 -8.18
CA GLU A 252 21.60 -9.29 -8.28
C GLU A 252 21.09 -8.49 -9.49
N ARG A 253 20.82 -9.18 -10.62
CA ARG A 253 20.25 -8.55 -11.81
C ARG A 253 18.81 -8.11 -11.57
N LEU A 254 17.97 -8.94 -10.95
CA LEU A 254 16.60 -8.55 -10.59
C LEU A 254 16.60 -7.36 -9.61
N HIS A 255 17.47 -7.35 -8.62
CA HIS A 255 17.64 -6.21 -7.71
C HIS A 255 18.10 -4.94 -8.43
N ALA A 256 18.93 -5.05 -9.47
CA ALA A 256 19.26 -3.90 -10.31
C ALA A 256 18.02 -3.35 -11.03
N MET A 257 17.17 -4.23 -11.58
CA MET A 257 15.92 -3.81 -12.21
C MET A 257 14.93 -3.20 -11.21
N VAL A 258 14.89 -3.67 -9.96
CA VAL A 258 14.15 -3.03 -8.87
C VAL A 258 14.65 -1.60 -8.63
N ARG A 259 15.97 -1.39 -8.51
CA ARG A 259 16.55 -0.05 -8.31
C ARG A 259 16.27 0.89 -9.47
N GLU A 260 16.42 0.42 -10.70
CA GLU A 260 16.14 1.23 -11.89
C GLU A 260 14.64 1.56 -12.03
N SER A 261 13.75 0.65 -11.59
CA SER A 261 12.30 0.86 -11.65
C SER A 261 11.80 1.82 -10.58
N PHE A 262 12.34 1.72 -9.36
CA PHE A 262 11.73 2.34 -8.18
C PHE A 262 12.63 3.30 -7.41
N GLY A 263 13.94 3.29 -7.67
CA GLY A 263 14.97 4.10 -7.00
C GLY A 263 15.98 3.25 -6.21
N GLU A 264 17.16 3.80 -5.91
CA GLU A 264 18.30 3.08 -5.30
C GLU A 264 17.96 2.34 -4.00
N ASN A 265 17.09 2.91 -3.17
CA ASN A 265 16.71 2.33 -1.87
C ASN A 265 15.53 1.33 -1.98
N ALA A 266 15.03 1.03 -3.17
CA ALA A 266 13.82 0.24 -3.35
C ALA A 266 13.99 -1.26 -3.10
N THR A 267 15.22 -1.79 -3.05
CA THR A 267 15.46 -3.22 -2.76
C THR A 267 15.03 -3.63 -1.36
N HIS A 268 14.90 -2.69 -0.43
CA HIS A 268 14.32 -2.95 0.90
C HIS A 268 12.79 -2.88 0.90
N LYS A 269 12.17 -2.50 -0.22
CA LYS A 269 10.73 -2.27 -0.38
C LYS A 269 10.08 -3.22 -1.38
N VAL A 270 10.89 -4.05 -2.05
CA VAL A 270 10.45 -5.08 -2.98
C VAL A 270 11.04 -6.40 -2.54
N TYR A 271 10.18 -7.38 -2.29
CA TYR A 271 10.56 -8.74 -1.89
C TYR A 271 10.28 -9.70 -3.04
N LEU A 272 11.28 -10.50 -3.42
CA LEU A 272 11.11 -11.59 -4.38
C LEU A 272 10.83 -12.89 -3.63
N GLY A 273 9.70 -13.51 -3.93
CA GLY A 273 9.28 -14.81 -3.42
C GLY A 273 9.65 -15.91 -4.42
N CYS A 274 10.49 -16.86 -3.99
CA CYS A 274 10.88 -17.99 -4.83
C CYS A 274 10.52 -19.33 -4.20
N LYS A 275 10.25 -20.33 -5.06
CA LYS A 275 10.06 -21.72 -4.67
C LYS A 275 10.82 -22.61 -5.65
N ASN A 276 11.61 -23.55 -5.12
CA ASN A 276 12.43 -24.48 -5.92
C ASN A 276 13.33 -23.77 -6.96
N GLY A 277 13.79 -22.54 -6.66
CA GLY A 277 14.59 -21.74 -7.58
C GLY A 277 13.81 -20.90 -8.59
N MET A 278 12.49 -21.06 -8.68
CA MET A 278 11.65 -20.25 -9.58
C MET A 278 11.08 -19.03 -8.86
N LEU A 279 10.96 -17.91 -9.57
CA LEU A 279 10.19 -16.75 -9.10
C LEU A 279 8.69 -17.11 -9.08
N VAL A 280 8.03 -16.84 -7.95
CA VAL A 280 6.59 -17.09 -7.78
C VAL A 280 5.84 -15.79 -7.53
N ASP A 281 6.34 -14.94 -6.64
CA ASP A 281 5.69 -13.69 -6.27
C ASP A 281 6.69 -12.54 -6.17
N ILE A 282 6.21 -11.33 -6.39
CA ILE A 282 6.87 -10.07 -6.08
C ILE A 282 5.92 -9.26 -5.20
N PHE A 283 6.40 -8.91 -4.02
CA PHE A 283 5.66 -8.09 -3.06
C PHE A 283 6.29 -6.70 -3.02
N ILE A 284 5.47 -5.67 -3.21
CA ILE A 284 5.91 -4.28 -3.28
C ILE A 284 5.26 -3.51 -2.13
N GLN A 285 6.07 -2.92 -1.24
CA GLN A 285 5.60 -2.07 -0.16
C GLN A 285 5.05 -0.74 -0.70
N LEU A 286 3.95 -0.32 -0.10
CA LEU A 286 3.23 0.92 -0.40
C LEU A 286 2.90 1.65 0.93
N PRO A 287 2.75 2.98 0.90
CA PRO A 287 2.44 3.78 2.09
C PRO A 287 0.97 3.59 2.51
N ALA A 288 0.64 3.97 3.76
CA ALA A 288 -0.74 3.98 4.27
C ALA A 288 -1.73 4.77 3.40
N VAL A 289 -1.25 5.81 2.72
CA VAL A 289 -2.07 6.68 1.89
C VAL A 289 -1.66 6.52 0.43
N ILE A 290 -2.53 5.87 -0.35
CA ILE A 290 -2.35 5.70 -1.80
C ILE A 290 -3.17 6.76 -2.52
N ALA A 291 -2.53 7.88 -2.86
CA ALA A 291 -3.20 8.88 -3.69
C ALA A 291 -3.37 8.35 -5.12
N GLN A 292 -4.56 8.51 -5.69
CA GLN A 292 -4.85 8.00 -7.04
C GLN A 292 -3.94 8.59 -8.12
N THR A 293 -3.43 9.80 -7.90
CA THR A 293 -2.55 10.49 -8.84
C THR A 293 -1.08 10.08 -8.72
N ASP A 294 -0.69 9.39 -7.65
CA ASP A 294 0.69 8.96 -7.46
C ASP A 294 0.98 7.71 -8.32
N SER A 295 2.10 7.74 -9.03
CA SER A 295 2.63 6.55 -9.70
C SER A 295 3.12 5.52 -8.68
N LEU A 296 3.18 4.26 -9.09
CA LEU A 296 3.72 3.16 -8.29
C LEU A 296 5.13 3.48 -7.80
N GLN A 297 5.98 4.07 -8.64
CA GLN A 297 7.33 4.52 -8.25
C GLN A 297 7.29 5.56 -7.12
N MET A 298 6.40 6.56 -7.19
CA MET A 298 6.26 7.55 -6.12
C MET A 298 5.76 6.90 -4.84
N LEU A 299 4.84 5.95 -4.93
CA LEU A 299 4.32 5.20 -3.78
C LEU A 299 5.42 4.37 -3.12
N VAL A 300 6.19 3.60 -3.88
CA VAL A 300 7.33 2.83 -3.35
C VAL A 300 8.34 3.75 -2.65
N ASN A 301 8.64 4.92 -3.21
CA ASN A 301 9.53 5.88 -2.56
C ASN A 301 9.00 6.39 -1.20
N LYS A 302 7.68 6.50 -1.04
CA LYS A 302 7.01 6.90 0.21
C LYS A 302 6.79 5.74 1.19
N ALA A 303 6.91 4.50 0.74
CA ALA A 303 6.61 3.31 1.53
C ALA A 303 7.66 3.03 2.61
N PRO A 304 7.29 2.34 3.72
CA PRO A 304 8.26 1.80 4.66
C PRO A 304 9.04 0.63 4.05
N ASP A 305 10.14 0.26 4.68
CA ASP A 305 10.91 -0.92 4.30
C ASP A 305 10.23 -2.21 4.79
N PHE A 306 10.50 -3.32 4.11
CA PHE A 306 10.21 -4.66 4.63
C PHE A 306 11.12 -4.96 5.82
N THR A 307 10.54 -5.63 6.82
CA THR A 307 11.28 -6.20 7.95
C THR A 307 11.64 -7.69 7.73
N ARG A 308 11.40 -8.22 6.53
CA ARG A 308 11.62 -9.64 6.17
C ARG A 308 12.89 -9.83 5.34
N TYR A 309 13.53 -10.99 5.51
CA TYR A 309 14.70 -11.41 4.76
C TYR A 309 14.30 -12.21 3.50
N GLU A 310 14.88 -11.87 2.34
CA GLU A 310 14.58 -12.49 1.05
C GLU A 310 15.06 -13.95 0.96
N GLY A 311 14.16 -14.84 0.51
CA GLY A 311 14.42 -16.28 0.44
C GLY A 311 14.94 -16.78 -0.93
N CYS A 312 15.04 -15.91 -1.94
CA CYS A 312 15.44 -16.34 -3.27
C CYS A 312 16.94 -16.72 -3.36
N PRO A 313 17.27 -17.81 -4.07
CA PRO A 313 18.65 -18.22 -4.33
C PRO A 313 19.36 -17.24 -5.27
N ARG A 314 20.67 -17.46 -5.49
CA ARG A 314 21.48 -16.62 -6.38
C ARG A 314 20.99 -16.62 -7.83
N ASN A 315 20.60 -17.78 -8.35
CA ASN A 315 20.02 -17.93 -9.69
C ASN A 315 18.53 -18.22 -9.54
N ILE A 316 17.71 -17.47 -10.27
CA ILE A 316 16.25 -17.52 -10.19
C ILE A 316 15.73 -17.79 -11.60
N THR A 317 14.90 -18.81 -11.74
CA THR A 317 14.22 -19.11 -13.01
C THR A 317 12.97 -18.24 -13.14
N ILE A 318 12.84 -17.54 -14.26
CA ILE A 318 11.63 -16.85 -14.68
C ILE A 318 10.85 -17.85 -15.54
N SER A 319 10.04 -18.71 -14.92
CA SER A 319 9.56 -19.89 -15.65
C SER A 319 8.54 -19.57 -16.75
N ASP A 320 8.40 -20.49 -17.69
CA ASP A 320 7.53 -20.45 -18.88
C ASP A 320 6.53 -21.62 -18.91
N PHE A 321 6.28 -22.23 -17.75
CA PHE A 321 5.56 -23.49 -17.52
C PHE A 321 6.36 -24.79 -17.72
N ASN A 322 7.65 -24.75 -18.11
CA ASN A 322 8.39 -25.94 -18.57
C ASN A 322 9.65 -26.32 -17.75
N ASN A 323 9.71 -26.18 -16.42
CA ASN A 323 10.81 -26.79 -15.65
C ASN A 323 10.59 -28.26 -15.27
#